data_AF-A0A1H3TR05-F1
#
_entry.id   AF-A0A1H3TR05-F1
#
_cell.length_a   1.000
_cell.length_b   1.000
_cell.length_c   1.000
_cell.angle_alpha   90.00
_cell.angle_beta   90.00
_cell.angle_gamma   90.00
#
_symmetry.space_group_name_H-M   'P 1'
#
loop_
_entity.id
_entity.type
_entity.pdbx_description
1 polymer ?
#
loop_
_entity_poly.entity_id
_entity_poly.type
_entity_poly.pdbx_seq_one_letter_code
_entity_poly.pdbx_strand_id
1 'polypeptide(L)'
;MEEFVKLEYGPRRKTGGVENCLVRGCPRSFFSWRQPLCRAHRDQLTRRRVSLEVFLALEDVVALPSPTADPPHLSRNHLVLTVTGLPEDPEAAWLVDTALGDGIYLPLPLREGSYTQGPYTYRVRSSEVAPGGWRFDHDPSGAFVGFDFAPGVAEMADFAEKYAWLSTSPESSFVRLCMLLRRDATGVDSLKALTLNCHGAKEVLESPGAWWTAVGDVFGIPRALFTAEERERLWRRVVAQHEDRADKAVINA
;
A
#
# COMPACT_ATOMS: atom_id res chain seq x y z
N MET A 1 -19.36 -3.52 -20.88
CA MET A 1 -18.07 -3.00 -21.40
C MET A 1 -18.31 -1.54 -21.71
N GLU A 2 -17.48 -0.66 -21.11
CA GLU A 2 -17.60 0.82 -21.10
C GLU A 2 -18.86 1.30 -20.35
N GLU A 3 -18.80 2.10 -19.28
CA GLU A 3 -17.93 3.25 -19.02
C GLU A 3 -17.82 3.47 -17.51
N PHE A 4 -16.64 3.20 -16.92
CA PHE A 4 -16.23 3.98 -15.74
C PHE A 4 -16.22 5.42 -16.20
N VAL A 5 -16.85 6.33 -15.46
CA VAL A 5 -16.89 7.76 -15.76
C VAL A 5 -15.51 8.22 -16.23
N LYS A 6 -15.36 8.46 -17.54
CA LYS A 6 -14.19 9.15 -18.07
C LYS A 6 -14.17 10.50 -17.38
N LEU A 7 -13.21 10.70 -16.48
CA LEU A 7 -12.92 12.03 -15.96
C LEU A 7 -12.46 12.86 -17.16
N GLU A 8 -13.33 13.75 -17.66
CA GLU A 8 -12.95 14.70 -18.70
C GLU A 8 -12.01 15.75 -18.10
N TYR A 9 -10.73 15.65 -18.42
CA TYR A 9 -9.72 16.62 -18.04
C TYR A 9 -9.81 17.86 -18.95
N GLY A 10 -10.06 19.03 -18.37
CA GLY A 10 -10.00 20.31 -19.09
C GLY A 10 -8.56 20.76 -19.41
N PRO A 11 -8.36 21.73 -20.33
CA PRO A 11 -7.03 22.24 -20.64
C PRO A 11 -6.40 22.94 -19.43
N ARG A 12 -5.11 22.66 -19.19
CA ARG A 12 -4.33 23.28 -18.12
C ARG A 12 -4.31 24.80 -18.31
N ARG A 13 -4.89 25.54 -17.38
CA ARG A 13 -4.68 26.99 -17.26
C ARG A 13 -3.84 27.27 -16.02
N LYS A 14 -2.65 27.84 -16.23
CA LYS A 14 -1.81 28.38 -15.17
C LYS A 14 -2.15 29.85 -15.00
N THR A 15 -2.56 30.23 -13.79
CA THR A 15 -2.60 31.62 -13.35
C THR A 15 -1.91 31.68 -12.01
N GLY A 16 -0.81 32.42 -11.92
CA GLY A 16 -0.09 32.65 -10.65
C GLY A 16 0.58 31.42 -10.02
N GLY A 17 1.02 30.43 -10.81
CA GLY A 17 1.74 29.25 -10.30
C GLY A 17 0.85 28.17 -9.67
N VAL A 18 -0.47 28.28 -9.81
CA VAL A 18 -1.45 27.30 -9.33
C VAL A 18 -2.06 26.56 -10.52
N GLU A 19 -2.06 25.23 -10.51
CA GLU A 19 -2.80 24.39 -11.47
C GLU A 19 -4.19 24.04 -10.88
N ASN A 20 -5.25 24.15 -11.69
CA ASN A 20 -6.62 23.89 -11.25
C ASN A 20 -6.92 22.38 -11.16
N CYS A 21 -7.80 21.99 -10.22
CA CYS A 21 -8.38 20.65 -10.17
C CYS A 21 -9.10 20.34 -11.49
N LEU A 22 -8.79 19.19 -12.08
CA LEU A 22 -9.24 18.83 -13.43
C LEU A 22 -10.61 18.13 -13.46
N VAL A 23 -11.28 17.99 -12.31
CA VAL A 23 -12.62 17.39 -12.20
C VAL A 23 -13.68 18.44 -12.52
N ARG A 24 -14.41 18.25 -13.62
CA ARG A 24 -15.50 19.11 -14.07
C ARG A 24 -16.59 19.22 -12.99
N GLY A 25 -16.88 20.43 -12.53
CA GLY A 25 -17.92 20.71 -11.51
C GLY A 25 -17.45 20.88 -10.07
N CYS A 26 -16.14 20.81 -9.78
CA CYS A 26 -15.62 21.05 -8.43
C CYS A 26 -15.68 22.56 -8.05
N PRO A 27 -16.46 22.97 -7.03
CA PRO A 27 -16.80 24.39 -6.84
C PRO A 27 -15.80 25.24 -6.01
N ARG A 28 -14.62 24.74 -5.60
CA ARG A 28 -13.61 25.60 -4.90
C ARG A 28 -12.14 25.26 -5.17
N SER A 29 -11.35 26.33 -5.14
CA SER A 29 -9.88 26.39 -5.27
C SER A 29 -9.17 25.59 -4.18
N PHE A 30 -8.21 24.79 -4.63
CA PHE A 30 -7.41 23.87 -3.83
C PHE A 30 -6.46 24.62 -2.87
N PHE A 31 -6.50 24.29 -1.57
CA PHE A 31 -5.59 24.83 -0.56
C PHE A 31 -4.39 23.88 -0.40
N SER A 32 -3.30 24.19 -1.08
CA SER A 32 -1.93 23.74 -0.80
C SER A 32 -1.60 22.26 -1.03
N TRP A 33 -0.37 22.03 -1.50
CA TRP A 33 0.30 20.73 -1.69
C TRP A 33 0.34 19.83 -0.44
N ARG A 34 -0.08 20.33 0.73
CA ARG A 34 -0.18 19.57 1.97
C ARG A 34 -1.44 18.71 2.10
N GLN A 35 -2.48 18.90 1.26
CA GLN A 35 -3.71 18.08 1.32
C GLN A 35 -4.28 17.79 -0.09
N PRO A 36 -3.82 16.71 -0.78
CA PRO A 36 -4.20 16.39 -2.16
C PRO A 36 -5.67 15.96 -2.36
N LEU A 37 -6.43 15.76 -1.29
CA LEU A 37 -7.80 15.26 -1.35
C LEU A 37 -8.81 16.35 -0.99
N CYS A 38 -9.84 16.51 -1.82
CA CYS A 38 -10.95 17.42 -1.53
C CYS A 38 -11.74 16.97 -0.29
N ARG A 39 -12.45 17.90 0.36
CA ARG A 39 -13.26 17.62 1.57
C ARG A 39 -14.22 16.43 1.38
N ALA A 40 -14.79 16.27 0.19
CA ALA A 40 -15.69 15.16 -0.12
C ALA A 40 -14.98 13.78 -0.08
N HIS A 41 -13.74 13.68 -0.54
CA HIS A 41 -12.92 12.47 -0.40
C HIS A 41 -12.42 12.28 1.04
N ARG A 42 -12.17 13.37 1.76
CA ARG A 42 -11.75 13.33 3.18
C ARG A 42 -12.87 12.87 4.11
N ASP A 43 -14.11 13.25 3.82
CA ASP A 43 -15.29 12.88 4.62
C ASP A 43 -15.68 11.39 4.44
N GLN A 44 -15.17 10.72 3.39
CA GLN A 44 -15.25 9.25 3.24
C GLN A 44 -14.16 8.48 4.00
N LEU A 45 -13.08 9.15 4.44
CA LEU A 45 -11.89 8.53 5.03
C LEU A 45 -11.73 8.74 6.56
N THR A 46 -12.74 9.27 7.25
CA THR A 46 -12.64 9.46 8.71
C THR A 46 -12.82 8.17 9.51
N ARG A 47 -11.72 7.63 10.06
CA ARG A 47 -11.55 6.86 11.33
C ARG A 47 -10.04 6.53 11.48
N ARG A 48 -9.29 6.63 12.58
CA ARG A 48 -9.41 7.02 14.00
C ARG A 48 -8.06 7.67 14.41
N ARG A 49 -7.99 8.35 15.57
CA ARG A 49 -6.71 8.73 16.21
C ARG A 49 -5.98 7.45 16.64
N VAL A 50 -4.72 7.30 16.27
CA VAL A 50 -3.88 6.11 16.50
C VAL A 50 -2.77 6.45 17.50
N SER A 51 -2.65 5.68 18.60
CA SER A 51 -1.51 5.73 19.54
C SER A 51 -0.36 4.83 19.07
N LEU A 52 0.85 4.93 19.62
CA LEU A 52 2.01 4.11 19.18
C LEU A 52 1.77 2.60 19.30
N GLU A 53 1.13 2.12 20.36
CA GLU A 53 0.74 0.70 20.45
C GLU A 53 -0.20 0.32 19.32
N VAL A 54 -1.06 1.23 18.88
CA VAL A 54 -1.94 1.05 17.71
C VAL A 54 -1.19 1.33 16.40
N PHE A 55 -0.07 2.07 16.35
CA PHE A 55 0.75 2.23 15.14
C PHE A 55 1.67 1.02 14.92
N LEU A 56 2.11 0.39 16.00
CA LEU A 56 2.88 -0.85 15.99
C LEU A 56 2.00 -2.11 15.98
N ALA A 57 0.70 -1.98 16.31
CA ALA A 57 -0.27 -3.07 16.30
C ALA A 57 -1.51 -2.82 15.42
N LEU A 58 -1.57 -1.75 14.59
CA LEU A 58 -2.48 -1.69 13.45
C LEU A 58 -1.95 -2.69 12.44
N GLU A 59 -2.37 -3.94 12.65
CA GLU A 59 -3.14 -4.85 11.78
C GLU A 59 -3.06 -4.69 10.24
N ASP A 60 -2.42 -3.66 9.68
CA ASP A 60 -2.14 -3.49 8.25
C ASP A 60 -0.68 -3.85 7.93
N VAL A 61 -0.12 -4.84 8.65
CA VAL A 61 1.11 -5.51 8.18
C VAL A 61 0.72 -6.34 6.98
N VAL A 62 0.81 -5.71 5.81
CA VAL A 62 0.69 -6.34 4.51
C VAL A 62 1.79 -7.38 4.38
N ALA A 63 1.46 -8.67 4.33
CA ALA A 63 2.45 -9.60 3.84
C ALA A 63 2.70 -9.36 2.35
N LEU A 64 3.88 -8.84 2.01
CA LEU A 64 4.48 -9.16 0.72
C LEU A 64 4.68 -10.68 0.69
N PRO A 65 4.10 -11.40 -0.29
CA PRO A 65 4.46 -12.79 -0.56
C PRO A 65 5.96 -12.97 -0.53
N SER A 66 6.38 -14.06 0.12
CA SER A 66 7.79 -14.41 0.15
C SER A 66 8.31 -14.58 -1.28
N PRO A 67 9.50 -14.08 -1.62
CA PRO A 67 10.15 -14.39 -2.89
C PRO A 67 10.62 -15.86 -2.95
N THR A 68 10.44 -16.65 -1.89
CA THR A 68 10.88 -18.04 -1.81
C THR A 68 9.98 -18.99 -2.58
N ALA A 69 10.62 -19.94 -3.26
CA ALA A 69 10.04 -20.99 -4.09
C ALA A 69 9.30 -22.09 -3.29
N ASP A 70 8.54 -21.71 -2.27
CA ASP A 70 7.60 -22.65 -1.67
C ASP A 70 6.50 -22.95 -2.70
N PRO A 71 6.02 -24.20 -2.78
CA PRO A 71 4.87 -24.50 -3.62
C PRO A 71 3.69 -23.61 -3.20
N PRO A 72 2.86 -23.14 -4.16
CA PRO A 72 1.78 -22.22 -3.83
C PRO A 72 0.83 -22.85 -2.80
N HIS A 73 0.54 -22.12 -1.72
CA HIS A 73 -0.31 -22.57 -0.63
C HIS A 73 -1.00 -21.38 0.04
N LEU A 74 -2.09 -21.65 0.77
CA LEU A 74 -2.80 -20.65 1.57
C LEU A 74 -2.02 -20.36 2.86
N SER A 75 -1.13 -19.38 2.79
CA SER A 75 -0.21 -19.05 3.89
C SER A 75 -0.83 -18.22 5.02
N ARG A 76 -2.05 -17.68 4.80
CA ARG A 76 -2.79 -16.77 5.71
C ARG A 76 -1.95 -15.58 6.19
N ASN A 77 -1.02 -15.12 5.36
CA ASN A 77 -0.16 -13.99 5.68
C ASN A 77 -0.79 -12.65 5.29
N HIS A 78 -1.83 -12.67 4.45
CA HIS A 78 -2.46 -11.48 3.92
C HIS A 78 -3.99 -11.60 3.99
N LEU A 79 -4.65 -10.53 4.41
CA LEU A 79 -6.09 -10.44 4.55
C LEU A 79 -6.65 -9.47 3.52
N VAL A 80 -7.62 -9.93 2.75
CA VAL A 80 -8.35 -9.12 1.76
C VAL A 80 -9.84 -9.12 2.06
N LEU A 81 -10.56 -8.16 1.50
CA LEU A 81 -12.00 -8.08 1.62
C LEU A 81 -12.69 -8.48 0.32
N THR A 82 -13.69 -9.33 0.44
CA THR A 82 -14.68 -9.55 -0.63
C THR A 82 -15.92 -8.72 -0.30
N VAL A 83 -16.28 -7.80 -1.18
CA VAL A 83 -17.46 -6.94 -1.04
C VAL A 83 -18.51 -7.35 -2.08
N THR A 84 -19.74 -7.57 -1.65
CA THR A 84 -20.87 -8.00 -2.49
C THR A 84 -22.11 -7.17 -2.18
N GLY A 85 -23.11 -7.18 -3.07
CA GLY A 85 -24.41 -6.56 -2.79
C GLY A 85 -24.37 -5.03 -2.82
N LEU A 86 -23.47 -4.45 -3.62
CA LEU A 86 -23.45 -3.00 -3.86
C LEU A 86 -24.71 -2.60 -4.63
N PRO A 87 -25.43 -1.50 -4.28
CA PRO A 87 -26.65 -1.10 -4.97
C PRO A 87 -26.51 -0.95 -6.49
N GLU A 88 -25.35 -0.48 -6.94
CA GLU A 88 -25.00 -0.27 -8.34
C GLU A 88 -24.60 -1.55 -9.09
N ASP A 89 -24.20 -2.60 -8.36
CA ASP A 89 -23.79 -3.89 -8.92
C ASP A 89 -24.07 -5.02 -7.91
N PRO A 90 -25.36 -5.38 -7.70
CA PRO A 90 -25.77 -6.26 -6.61
C PRO A 90 -25.28 -7.70 -6.75
N GLU A 91 -25.02 -8.14 -7.98
CA GLU A 91 -24.62 -9.51 -8.30
C GLU A 91 -23.09 -9.69 -8.35
N ALA A 92 -22.31 -8.60 -8.37
CA ALA A 92 -20.87 -8.68 -8.42
C ALA A 92 -20.25 -8.84 -7.02
N ALA A 93 -19.16 -9.60 -6.99
CA ALA A 93 -18.22 -9.63 -5.90
C ALA A 93 -16.97 -8.82 -6.28
N TRP A 94 -16.41 -8.10 -5.32
CA TRP A 94 -15.29 -7.19 -5.53
C TRP A 94 -14.17 -7.53 -4.55
N LEU A 95 -12.95 -7.67 -5.07
CA LEU A 95 -11.72 -7.66 -4.30
C LEU A 95 -11.40 -6.22 -3.90
N VAL A 96 -11.43 -5.95 -2.60
CA VAL A 96 -11.06 -4.68 -2.00
C VAL A 96 -9.87 -4.92 -1.08
N ASP A 97 -8.83 -4.13 -1.28
CA ASP A 97 -7.62 -4.22 -0.49
C ASP A 97 -6.93 -2.85 -0.40
N THR A 98 -6.81 -2.35 0.82
CA THR A 98 -6.12 -1.09 1.15
C THR A 98 -4.78 -1.32 1.81
N ALA A 99 -4.42 -2.58 2.02
CA ALA A 99 -3.27 -3.05 2.75
C ALA A 99 -2.48 -4.00 1.85
N LEU A 100 -2.33 -3.71 0.56
CA LEU A 100 -1.49 -4.51 -0.36
C LEU A 100 -0.14 -3.86 -0.66
N GLY A 101 0.14 -2.70 -0.06
CA GLY A 101 1.37 -1.96 -0.31
C GLY A 101 1.42 -1.40 -1.72
N ASP A 102 2.14 -2.06 -2.64
CA ASP A 102 2.31 -1.66 -4.04
C ASP A 102 1.22 -2.18 -5.00
N GLY A 103 0.23 -2.88 -4.45
CA GLY A 103 -0.89 -3.45 -5.20
C GLY A 103 -1.95 -2.46 -5.72
N ILE A 104 -3.20 -2.90 -5.74
CA ILE A 104 -4.33 -2.17 -6.30
C ILE A 104 -4.65 -0.89 -5.48
N TYR A 105 -5.10 0.16 -6.15
CA TYR A 105 -5.67 1.36 -5.48
C TYR A 105 -7.16 1.56 -5.78
N LEU A 106 -7.71 0.81 -6.73
CA LEU A 106 -9.15 0.66 -6.96
C LEU A 106 -9.57 -0.79 -6.73
N PRO A 107 -10.81 -1.03 -6.26
CA PRO A 107 -11.38 -2.36 -6.22
C PRO A 107 -11.31 -3.06 -7.57
N LEU A 108 -11.09 -4.38 -7.56
CA LEU A 108 -11.17 -5.23 -8.75
C LEU A 108 -12.43 -6.10 -8.67
N PRO A 109 -13.22 -6.24 -9.73
CA PRO A 109 -14.29 -7.22 -9.73
C PRO A 109 -13.67 -8.63 -9.71
N LEU A 110 -14.25 -9.51 -8.90
CA LEU A 110 -13.91 -10.93 -8.83
C LEU A 110 -14.47 -11.66 -10.05
N ARG A 111 -13.82 -11.38 -11.17
CA ARG A 111 -14.10 -11.95 -12.49
C ARG A 111 -12.78 -12.14 -13.20
N GLU A 112 -12.66 -13.24 -13.93
CA GLU A 112 -11.45 -13.50 -14.70
C GLU A 112 -11.18 -12.36 -15.68
N GLY A 113 -9.94 -11.87 -15.69
CA GLY A 113 -9.56 -10.73 -16.52
C GLY A 113 -8.23 -10.11 -16.15
N SER A 114 -7.79 -9.19 -17.01
CA SER A 114 -6.65 -8.30 -16.75
C SER A 114 -7.16 -6.89 -16.46
N TYR A 115 -6.56 -6.24 -15.47
CA TYR A 115 -7.01 -4.98 -14.92
C TYR A 115 -5.82 -4.02 -14.78
N THR A 116 -5.86 -2.92 -15.52
CA THR A 116 -4.80 -1.91 -15.48
C THR A 116 -5.18 -0.77 -14.56
N GLN A 117 -4.29 -0.41 -13.64
CA GLN A 117 -4.44 0.77 -12.78
C GLN A 117 -3.14 1.58 -12.77
N GLY A 118 -3.14 2.70 -13.50
CA GLY A 118 -1.92 3.48 -13.71
C GLY A 118 -0.89 2.69 -14.52
N PRO A 119 0.37 2.58 -14.06
CA PRO A 119 1.42 1.89 -14.79
C PRO A 119 1.44 0.37 -14.59
N TYR A 120 0.54 -0.20 -13.76
CA TYR A 120 0.55 -1.61 -13.39
C TYR A 120 -0.64 -2.36 -13.97
N THR A 121 -0.42 -3.59 -14.43
CA THR A 121 -1.46 -4.51 -14.89
C THR A 121 -1.52 -5.75 -14.00
N TYR A 122 -2.69 -5.98 -13.43
CA TYR A 122 -2.98 -7.13 -12.56
C TYR A 122 -3.83 -8.15 -13.32
N ARG A 123 -3.82 -9.41 -12.87
CA ARG A 123 -4.71 -10.45 -13.39
C ARG A 123 -5.47 -11.12 -12.26
N VAL A 124 -6.78 -11.28 -12.44
CA VAL A 124 -7.62 -12.11 -11.58
C VAL A 124 -8.01 -13.34 -12.38
N ARG A 125 -7.87 -14.53 -11.78
CA ARG A 125 -8.17 -15.82 -12.41
C ARG A 125 -8.54 -16.86 -11.36
N SER A 126 -9.11 -17.98 -11.76
CA SER A 126 -9.35 -19.11 -10.85
C SER A 126 -8.05 -19.59 -10.20
N SER A 127 -8.09 -19.90 -8.90
CA SER A 127 -6.95 -20.44 -8.16
C SER A 127 -6.71 -21.92 -8.47
N GLU A 128 -5.46 -22.32 -8.72
CA GLU A 128 -5.09 -23.74 -8.81
C GLU A 128 -4.91 -24.42 -7.46
N VAL A 129 -4.74 -23.65 -6.38
CA VAL A 129 -4.39 -24.18 -5.04
C VAL A 129 -5.51 -24.07 -4.01
N ALA A 130 -6.52 -23.26 -4.30
CA ALA A 130 -7.75 -23.17 -3.52
C ALA A 130 -8.96 -23.35 -4.45
N PRO A 131 -9.47 -24.59 -4.61
CA PRO A 131 -10.65 -24.84 -5.46
C PRO A 131 -11.83 -23.93 -5.09
N GLY A 132 -12.39 -23.25 -6.10
CA GLY A 132 -13.45 -22.26 -5.92
C GLY A 132 -12.99 -20.88 -5.43
N GLY A 133 -11.68 -20.71 -5.20
CA GLY A 133 -11.05 -19.46 -4.82
C GLY A 133 -10.47 -18.71 -6.01
N TRP A 134 -9.82 -17.59 -5.71
CA TRP A 134 -9.26 -16.68 -6.71
C TRP A 134 -7.75 -16.55 -6.54
N ARG A 135 -7.08 -16.39 -7.67
CA ARG A 135 -5.70 -15.97 -7.77
C ARG A 135 -5.66 -14.54 -8.27
N PHE A 136 -4.95 -13.69 -7.51
CA PHE A 136 -4.48 -12.40 -7.96
C PHE A 136 -3.02 -12.54 -8.39
N ASP A 137 -2.71 -12.23 -9.65
CA ASP A 137 -1.34 -12.06 -10.12
C ASP A 137 -1.02 -10.56 -10.15
N HIS A 138 0.13 -10.21 -9.57
CA HIS A 138 0.63 -8.85 -9.57
C HIS A 138 1.29 -8.51 -10.92
N ASP A 139 1.40 -7.22 -11.20
CA ASP A 139 2.28 -6.75 -12.27
C ASP A 139 3.72 -7.26 -12.08
N PRO A 140 4.41 -7.71 -13.16
CA PRO A 140 5.77 -8.26 -13.07
C PRO A 140 6.82 -7.31 -12.46
N SER A 141 6.58 -6.01 -12.48
CA SER A 141 7.45 -5.00 -11.85
C SER A 141 7.23 -4.82 -10.35
N GLY A 142 6.21 -5.46 -9.79
CA GLY A 142 5.84 -5.36 -8.38
C GLY A 142 6.75 -6.11 -7.41
N ALA A 143 6.51 -5.88 -6.12
CA ALA A 143 7.29 -6.45 -5.03
C ALA A 143 6.97 -7.92 -4.76
N PHE A 144 5.93 -8.47 -5.39
CA PHE A 144 5.51 -9.86 -5.22
C PHE A 144 4.84 -10.41 -6.48
N VAL A 145 4.73 -11.74 -6.58
CA VAL A 145 4.18 -12.41 -7.78
C VAL A 145 2.65 -12.41 -7.79
N GLY A 146 2.03 -12.60 -6.62
CA GLY A 146 0.58 -12.66 -6.46
C GLY A 146 0.20 -13.43 -5.21
N PHE A 147 -1.10 -13.58 -4.96
CA PHE A 147 -1.64 -14.37 -3.86
C PHE A 147 -2.92 -15.11 -4.27
N ASP A 148 -3.20 -16.19 -3.55
CA ASP A 148 -4.43 -16.96 -3.65
C ASP A 148 -5.27 -16.72 -2.41
N PHE A 149 -6.59 -16.62 -2.59
CA PHE A 149 -7.53 -16.59 -1.47
C PHE A 149 -8.67 -17.57 -1.69
N ALA A 150 -8.93 -18.36 -0.65
CA ALA A 150 -9.93 -19.42 -0.66
C ALA A 150 -11.35 -18.85 -0.67
N PRO A 151 -12.33 -19.63 -1.15
CA PRO A 151 -13.73 -19.29 -0.98
C PRO A 151 -14.14 -19.41 0.50
N GLY A 152 -15.20 -18.71 0.87
CA GLY A 152 -15.76 -18.74 2.21
C GLY A 152 -15.39 -17.52 3.05
N VAL A 153 -16.06 -17.39 4.19
CA VAL A 153 -15.80 -16.31 5.14
C VAL A 153 -14.61 -16.71 6.00
N ALA A 154 -13.61 -15.83 6.08
CA ALA A 154 -12.51 -15.96 7.02
C ALA A 154 -12.79 -15.14 8.28
N GLU A 155 -12.30 -15.61 9.42
CA GLU A 155 -12.37 -14.91 10.69
C GLU A 155 -10.98 -14.41 11.11
N MET A 156 -10.91 -13.37 11.95
CA MET A 156 -9.62 -12.85 12.42
C MET A 156 -8.76 -13.91 13.12
N ALA A 157 -9.40 -14.90 13.76
CA ALA A 157 -8.71 -16.01 14.40
C ALA A 157 -7.90 -16.87 13.41
N ASP A 158 -8.31 -16.95 12.13
CA ASP A 158 -7.61 -17.73 11.10
C ASP A 158 -6.21 -17.16 10.80
N PHE A 159 -6.02 -15.85 11.02
CA PHE A 159 -4.77 -15.12 10.74
C PHE A 159 -3.90 -14.94 11.98
N ALA A 160 -4.42 -15.22 13.18
CA ALA A 160 -3.79 -14.84 14.44
C ALA A 160 -2.36 -15.39 14.61
N GLU A 161 -2.15 -16.67 14.29
CA GLU A 161 -0.82 -17.29 14.36
C GLU A 161 0.17 -16.64 13.38
N LYS A 162 -0.26 -16.46 12.13
CA LYS A 162 0.61 -15.89 11.10
C LYS A 162 0.90 -14.42 11.37
N TYR A 163 -0.10 -13.66 11.83
CA TYR A 163 0.06 -12.29 12.29
C TYR A 163 1.09 -12.20 13.44
N ALA A 164 0.97 -13.04 14.46
CA ALA A 164 1.92 -13.06 15.57
C ALA A 164 3.36 -13.30 15.07
N TRP A 165 3.55 -14.26 14.16
CA TRP A 165 4.85 -14.52 13.56
C TRP A 165 5.35 -13.33 12.72
N LEU A 166 4.52 -12.77 11.84
CA LEU A 166 4.89 -11.64 10.97
C LEU A 166 5.29 -10.41 11.79
N SER A 167 4.60 -10.14 12.90
CA SER A 167 4.81 -8.95 13.72
C SER A 167 5.96 -9.07 14.72
N THR A 168 6.37 -10.29 15.09
CA THR A 168 7.34 -10.48 16.19
C THR A 168 8.56 -11.31 15.84
N SER A 169 8.48 -12.20 14.84
CA SER A 169 9.58 -13.11 14.51
C SER A 169 10.80 -12.34 13.99
N PRO A 170 12.01 -12.61 14.50
CA PRO A 170 13.24 -12.03 13.95
C PRO A 170 13.50 -12.47 12.50
N GLU A 171 12.86 -13.55 12.04
CA GLU A 171 12.93 -14.03 10.67
C GLU A 171 11.94 -13.32 9.74
N SER A 172 10.96 -12.60 10.30
CA SER A 172 10.00 -11.83 9.50
C SER A 172 10.69 -10.67 8.79
N SER A 173 10.39 -10.48 7.50
CA SER A 173 10.84 -9.30 6.75
C SER A 173 10.31 -8.00 7.35
N PHE A 174 9.13 -8.03 7.98
CA PHE A 174 8.49 -6.88 8.66
C PHE A 174 9.23 -6.45 9.92
N VAL A 175 9.85 -7.40 10.63
CA VAL A 175 10.70 -7.10 11.77
C VAL A 175 12.08 -6.65 11.30
N ARG A 176 12.60 -7.25 10.22
CA ARG A 176 13.96 -6.96 9.72
C ARG A 176 14.08 -5.64 8.96
N LEU A 177 12.99 -5.09 8.44
CA LEU A 177 13.01 -3.85 7.66
C LEU A 177 11.85 -2.92 8.02
N CYS A 178 12.16 -1.67 8.34
CA CYS A 178 11.20 -0.58 8.28
C CYS A 178 10.91 -0.23 6.82
N MET A 179 9.67 -0.41 6.38
CA MET A 179 9.19 -0.05 5.05
C MET A 179 7.91 0.77 5.17
N LEU A 180 7.84 1.84 4.38
CA LEU A 180 6.61 2.57 4.13
C LEU A 180 6.34 2.50 2.63
N LEU A 181 5.07 2.30 2.27
CA LEU A 181 4.60 2.26 0.88
C LEU A 181 3.42 3.21 0.74
N ARG A 182 3.38 3.95 -0.37
CA ARG A 182 2.21 4.73 -0.77
C ARG A 182 1.91 4.42 -2.23
N ARG A 183 0.71 3.93 -2.49
CA ARG A 183 0.18 3.70 -3.83
C ARG A 183 -0.77 4.83 -4.21
N ASP A 184 -0.58 5.40 -5.39
CA ASP A 184 -1.55 6.30 -6.03
C ASP A 184 -1.61 6.03 -7.53
N ALA A 185 -2.52 6.69 -8.26
CA ALA A 185 -2.74 6.44 -9.69
C ALA A 185 -1.49 6.55 -10.59
N THR A 186 -0.43 7.23 -10.14
CA THR A 186 0.79 7.43 -10.93
C THR A 186 1.87 6.38 -10.66
N GLY A 187 1.84 5.72 -9.50
CA GLY A 187 2.89 4.77 -9.15
C GLY A 187 2.90 4.40 -7.66
N VAL A 188 4.09 4.00 -7.22
CA VAL A 188 4.35 3.58 -5.84
C VAL A 188 5.55 4.37 -5.34
N ASP A 189 5.36 5.07 -4.23
CA ASP A 189 6.45 5.62 -3.45
C ASP A 189 6.82 4.64 -2.33
N SER A 190 8.11 4.49 -2.06
CA SER A 190 8.60 3.58 -1.02
C SER A 190 9.72 4.20 -0.21
N LEU A 191 9.69 4.04 1.10
CA LEU A 191 10.83 4.33 1.98
C LEU A 191 11.26 3.02 2.65
N LYS A 192 12.44 2.53 2.31
CA LYS A 192 13.01 1.28 2.83
C LYS A 192 14.27 1.62 3.63
N ALA A 193 14.19 1.50 4.96
CA ALA A 193 15.20 2.03 5.86
C ALA A 193 15.47 3.52 5.56
N LEU A 194 16.64 3.88 5.02
CA LEU A 194 16.98 5.25 4.63
C LEU A 194 16.73 5.57 3.14
N THR A 195 16.41 4.58 2.32
CA THR A 195 16.27 4.78 0.86
C THR A 195 14.83 5.15 0.50
N LEU A 196 14.62 6.40 0.11
CA LEU A 196 13.39 6.87 -0.48
C LEU A 196 13.40 6.58 -1.99
N ASN A 197 12.27 6.15 -2.51
CA ASN A 197 11.99 6.03 -3.93
C ASN A 197 10.67 6.74 -4.20
N CYS A 198 10.71 7.84 -4.94
CA CYS A 198 9.54 8.57 -5.38
C CYS A 198 9.42 8.45 -6.90
N HIS A 199 8.38 7.77 -7.37
CA HIS A 199 8.15 7.54 -8.81
C HIS A 199 9.39 7.06 -9.60
N GLY A 200 10.24 6.22 -9.00
CA GLY A 200 11.45 5.67 -9.61
C GLY A 200 12.74 6.46 -9.31
N ALA A 201 12.64 7.69 -8.83
CA ALA A 201 13.79 8.47 -8.38
C ALA A 201 14.19 8.04 -6.96
N LYS A 202 15.41 7.54 -6.81
CA LYS A 202 15.93 7.04 -5.53
C LYS A 202 16.89 8.03 -4.88
N GLU A 203 16.76 8.21 -3.59
CA GLU A 203 17.70 8.96 -2.75
C GLU A 203 17.89 8.30 -1.38
N VAL A 204 19.05 8.53 -0.76
CA VAL A 204 19.33 8.08 0.61
C VAL A 204 19.18 9.27 1.56
N LEU A 205 18.31 9.12 2.56
CA LEU A 205 18.01 10.17 3.55
C LEU A 205 18.92 9.99 4.77
N GLU A 206 20.11 10.58 4.75
CA GLU A 206 21.16 10.37 5.76
C GLU A 206 20.94 11.12 7.08
N SER A 207 19.93 12.01 7.16
CA SER A 207 19.63 12.76 8.38
C SER A 207 18.24 12.42 8.94
N PRO A 208 18.07 12.43 10.28
CA PRO A 208 16.76 12.24 10.90
C PRO A 208 15.75 13.29 10.44
N GLY A 209 16.20 14.53 10.21
CA GLY A 209 15.36 15.61 9.75
C GLY A 209 14.76 15.34 8.36
N ALA A 210 15.60 14.99 7.38
CA ALA A 210 15.16 14.65 6.03
C ALA A 210 14.24 13.43 6.03
N TRP A 211 14.59 12.40 6.82
CA TRP A 211 13.80 11.18 6.95
C TRP A 211 12.39 11.46 7.50
N TRP A 212 12.28 12.19 8.61
CA TRP A 212 10.98 12.55 9.20
C TRP A 212 10.17 13.50 8.32
N THR A 213 10.82 14.39 7.56
CA THR A 213 10.15 15.21 6.55
C THR A 213 9.54 14.33 5.47
N ALA A 214 10.28 13.37 4.90
CA ALA A 214 9.74 12.45 3.89
C ALA A 214 8.58 11.58 4.43
N VAL A 215 8.71 11.06 5.65
CA VAL A 215 7.64 10.31 6.33
C VAL A 215 6.33 11.12 6.45
N GLY A 216 6.45 12.41 6.75
CA GLY A 216 5.29 13.31 6.82
C GLY A 216 4.74 13.71 5.46
N ASP A 217 5.61 14.21 4.58
CA ASP A 217 5.21 14.86 3.32
C ASP A 217 4.81 13.84 2.25
N VAL A 218 5.52 12.70 2.17
CA VAL A 218 5.22 11.64 1.19
C VAL A 218 4.19 10.67 1.76
N PHE A 219 4.41 10.12 2.95
CA PHE A 219 3.59 9.03 3.48
C PHE A 219 2.44 9.51 4.39
N GLY A 220 2.34 10.80 4.67
CA GLY A 220 1.24 11.35 5.45
C GLY A 220 1.28 10.97 6.93
N ILE A 221 2.41 10.47 7.45
CA ILE A 221 2.55 10.02 8.84
C ILE A 221 3.13 11.17 9.67
N PRO A 222 2.34 11.83 10.53
CA PRO A 222 2.83 12.99 11.28
C PRO A 222 3.86 12.58 12.32
N ARG A 223 5.01 13.27 12.33
CA ARG A 223 6.05 13.13 13.36
C ARG A 223 5.52 13.27 14.81
N ALA A 224 4.41 13.99 14.99
CA ALA A 224 3.76 14.22 16.28
C ALA A 224 3.07 12.96 16.85
N LEU A 225 2.89 11.90 16.05
CA LEU A 225 2.40 10.60 16.55
C LEU A 225 3.42 9.88 17.43
N PHE A 226 4.68 10.32 17.42
CA PHE A 226 5.79 9.68 18.12
C PHE A 226 6.39 10.60 19.18
N THR A 227 6.73 10.02 20.32
CA THR A 227 7.54 10.68 21.36
C THR A 227 8.96 10.93 20.87
N ALA A 228 9.71 11.80 21.55
CA ALA A 228 11.11 12.04 21.17
C ALA A 228 11.96 10.77 21.24
N GLU A 229 11.74 9.94 22.26
CA GLU A 229 12.45 8.68 22.48
C GLU A 229 12.13 7.63 21.41
N GLU A 230 10.87 7.52 21.00
CA GLU A 230 10.46 6.63 19.91
C GLU A 230 11.10 7.03 18.59
N ARG A 231 11.16 8.34 18.30
CA ARG A 231 11.79 8.84 17.07
C ARG A 231 13.27 8.53 17.02
N GLU A 232 13.97 8.69 18.15
CA GLU A 232 15.39 8.36 18.26
C GLU A 232 15.63 6.86 18.14
N ARG A 233 14.79 6.03 18.78
CA ARG A 233 14.86 4.57 18.66
C ARG A 233 14.61 4.10 17.23
N LEU A 234 13.61 4.67 16.56
CA LEU A 234 13.31 4.34 15.16
C LEU A 234 14.44 4.77 14.24
N TRP A 235 14.99 5.97 14.43
CA TRP A 235 16.13 6.46 13.67
C TRP A 235 17.33 5.51 13.74
N ARG A 236 17.77 5.14 14.96
CA ARG A 236 18.88 4.18 15.14
C ARG A 236 18.60 2.84 14.45
N ARG A 237 17.35 2.36 14.51
CA ARG A 237 16.95 1.11 13.85
C ARG A 237 17.03 1.20 12.33
N VAL A 238 16.53 2.28 11.72
CA VAL A 238 16.56 2.40 10.25
C VAL A 238 17.98 2.65 9.71
N VAL A 239 18.85 3.30 10.48
CA VAL A 239 20.29 3.42 10.13
C VAL A 239 20.94 2.03 10.12
N ALA A 240 20.81 1.27 11.21
CA ALA A 240 21.39 -0.09 11.28
C ALA A 240 20.85 -1.01 10.18
N GLN A 241 19.54 -0.93 9.88
CA GLN A 241 18.93 -1.70 8.79
C GLN A 241 19.45 -1.32 7.40
N HIS A 242 19.84 -0.05 7.20
CA HIS A 242 20.43 0.40 5.95
C HIS A 242 21.86 -0.12 5.79
N GLU A 243 22.68 -0.02 6.85
CA GLU A 243 24.06 -0.52 6.90
C GLU A 243 24.11 -2.04 6.65
N ASP A 244 23.31 -2.82 7.40
CA ASP A 244 23.21 -4.28 7.24
C ASP A 244 22.87 -4.73 5.80
N ARG A 245 22.14 -3.88 5.07
CA ARG A 245 21.71 -4.14 3.70
C ARG A 245 22.72 -3.72 2.66
N ALA A 246 23.40 -2.59 2.89
CA ALA A 246 24.52 -2.18 2.06
C ALA A 246 25.59 -3.28 2.06
N ASP A 247 25.92 -3.82 3.23
CA ASP A 247 26.90 -4.90 3.36
C ASP A 247 26.48 -6.18 2.64
N LYS A 248 25.20 -6.55 2.72
CA LYS A 248 24.67 -7.73 1.99
C LYS A 248 24.57 -7.52 0.49
N ALA A 249 24.37 -6.29 0.02
CA ALA A 249 24.39 -5.99 -1.41
C ALA A 249 25.82 -6.08 -1.98
N VAL A 250 26.83 -5.70 -1.19
CA VAL A 250 28.26 -5.83 -1.56
C VAL A 250 28.72 -7.29 -1.55
N ILE A 251 28.22 -8.13 -0.64
CA ILE A 251 28.58 -9.57 -0.58
C ILE A 251 27.96 -10.38 -1.73
N ASN A 252 26.86 -9.91 -2.33
CA ASN A 252 26.16 -10.58 -3.43
C ASN A 252 26.47 -9.98 -4.82
N ALA A 253 27.45 -9.08 -4.93
CA ALA A 253 27.93 -8.48 -6.18
C ALA A 253 29.28 -9.07 -6.59
#